data_AF-A0A858R477-F1
#
_entry.id   AF-A0A858R477-F1
#
_cell.length_a   1.000
_cell.length_b   1.000
_cell.length_c   1.000
_cell.angle_alpha   90.00
_cell.angle_beta   90.00
_cell.angle_gamma   90.00
#
_symmetry.space_group_name_H-M   'P 1'
#
loop_
_entity.id
_entity.type
_entity.pdbx_description
1 polymer ?
#
loop_
_entity_poly.entity_id
_entity_poly.type
_entity_poly.pdbx_seq_one_letter_code
_entity_poly.pdbx_strand_id
1 'polypeptide(L)'
;MAGYVAARLARIDLLEHVLTVPEGDESGLADAVTTVAEALADDGALVLDEDGFPAQGATDAEVVAEALDAYARLLLLFGEIDQAAEAVALIDRIHHLDQRPDIRGLRIL
;
A
#
# COMPACT_ATOMS: atom_id res chain seq x y z
N MET A 1 1.48 10.87 -22.76
CA MET A 1 1.14 11.61 -21.53
C MET A 1 -0.22 11.23 -20.94
N ALA A 2 -1.31 11.13 -21.72
CA ALA A 2 -2.62 10.75 -21.18
C ALA A 2 -2.67 9.34 -20.53
N GLY A 3 -1.94 8.35 -21.08
CA GLY A 3 -1.91 6.99 -20.51
C GLY A 3 -1.20 6.88 -19.15
N TYR A 4 -0.22 7.74 -18.86
CA TYR A 4 0.47 7.74 -17.57
C TYR A 4 -0.43 8.28 -16.46
N VAL A 5 -1.19 9.34 -16.73
CA VAL A 5 -2.16 9.91 -15.79
C VAL A 5 -3.33 8.94 -15.56
N ALA A 6 -3.85 8.29 -16.60
CA ALA A 6 -4.91 7.29 -16.46
C ALA A 6 -4.46 6.07 -15.63
N ALA A 7 -3.26 5.53 -15.89
CA ALA A 7 -2.70 4.44 -15.09
C ALA A 7 -2.43 4.86 -13.64
N ARG A 8 -2.01 6.12 -13.42
CA ARG A 8 -1.81 6.69 -12.08
C ARG A 8 -3.14 6.84 -11.32
N LEU A 9 -4.21 7.25 -12.00
CA LEU A 9 -5.56 7.41 -11.42
C LEU A 9 -6.23 6.04 -11.14
N ALA A 10 -6.13 5.08 -12.06
CA ALA A 10 -6.61 3.72 -11.82
C ALA A 10 -5.93 3.07 -10.59
N ARG A 11 -4.67 3.42 -10.35
CA ARG A 11 -3.94 3.00 -9.15
C ARG A 11 -4.45 3.65 -7.86
N ILE A 12 -5.05 4.84 -7.93
CA ILE A 12 -5.72 5.47 -6.79
C ILE A 12 -7.03 4.74 -6.49
N ASP A 13 -7.78 4.34 -7.52
CA ASP A 13 -9.01 3.57 -7.34
C ASP A 13 -8.72 2.21 -6.67
N LEU A 14 -7.58 1.57 -7.00
CA LEU A 14 -7.14 0.35 -6.31
C LEU A 14 -6.92 0.56 -4.81
N LEU A 15 -6.43 1.73 -4.39
CA LEU A 15 -6.20 2.03 -2.97
C LEU A 15 -7.50 2.24 -2.19
N GLU A 16 -8.64 2.47 -2.84
CA GLU A 16 -9.95 2.64 -2.18
C GLU A 16 -10.29 1.44 -1.28
N HIS A 17 -9.90 0.23 -1.70
CA HIS A 17 -10.11 -1.00 -0.93
C HIS A 17 -9.46 -0.95 0.46
N VAL A 18 -8.30 -0.31 0.59
CA VAL A 18 -7.57 -0.18 1.85
C VAL A 18 -8.03 1.08 2.61
N LEU A 19 -8.31 2.18 1.89
CA LEU A 19 -8.77 3.45 2.46
C LEU A 19 -10.15 3.35 3.12
N THR A 20 -11.01 2.43 2.68
CA THR A 20 -12.38 2.29 3.20
C THR A 20 -12.51 1.31 4.36
N VAL A 21 -11.43 0.62 4.77
CA VAL A 21 -11.48 -0.35 5.86
C VAL A 21 -11.65 0.35 7.21
N PRO A 22 -12.72 0.05 7.97
CA PRO A 22 -12.96 0.67 9.27
C PRO A 22 -11.81 0.48 10.26
N GLU A 23 -11.61 1.46 11.15
CA GLU A 23 -10.70 1.28 12.28
C GLU A 23 -11.12 0.09 13.16
N GLY A 24 -10.14 -0.69 13.61
CA GLY A 24 -10.36 -1.89 14.41
C GLY A 24 -10.69 -3.16 13.62
N ASP A 25 -10.92 -3.08 12.30
CA ASP A 25 -11.06 -4.25 11.44
C ASP A 25 -9.71 -4.68 10.86
N GLU A 26 -8.91 -5.31 11.71
CA GLU A 26 -7.55 -5.76 11.36
C GLU A 26 -7.54 -6.91 10.34
N SER A 27 -8.54 -7.78 10.39
CA SER A 27 -8.69 -8.87 9.42
C SER A 27 -9.09 -8.35 8.06
N GLY A 28 -10.09 -7.45 8.00
CA GLY A 28 -10.49 -6.80 6.77
C GLY A 28 -9.35 -5.97 6.17
N LEU A 29 -8.52 -5.35 7.00
CA LEU A 29 -7.36 -4.60 6.53
C LEU A 29 -6.30 -5.52 5.93
N ALA A 30 -6.00 -6.67 6.55
CA ALA A 30 -5.07 -7.65 5.99
C ALA A 30 -5.54 -8.21 4.64
N ASP A 31 -6.83 -8.50 4.50
CA ASP A 31 -7.43 -8.98 3.24
C ASP A 31 -7.37 -7.90 2.15
N ALA A 32 -7.65 -6.64 2.51
CA ALA A 32 -7.56 -5.50 1.60
C ALA A 32 -6.11 -5.25 1.13
N VAL A 33 -5.14 -5.31 2.04
CA VAL A 33 -3.71 -5.19 1.71
C VAL A 33 -3.29 -6.26 0.71
N THR A 34 -3.66 -7.53 0.96
CA THR A 34 -3.35 -8.64 0.04
C THR A 34 -3.96 -8.39 -1.34
N THR A 35 -5.23 -8.01 -1.38
CA THR A 35 -5.96 -7.75 -2.64
C THR A 35 -5.31 -6.61 -3.45
N VAL A 36 -4.91 -5.52 -2.78
CA VAL A 36 -4.26 -4.39 -3.44
C VAL A 36 -2.85 -4.75 -3.89
N ALA A 37 -2.08 -5.49 -3.09
CA ALA A 37 -0.76 -5.97 -3.47
C ALA A 37 -0.80 -6.87 -4.71
N GLU A 38 -1.75 -7.81 -4.77
CA GLU A 38 -1.98 -8.67 -5.94
C GLU A 38 -2.33 -7.85 -7.18
N ALA A 39 -3.24 -6.87 -7.06
CA ALA A 39 -3.61 -5.99 -8.17
C ALA A 39 -2.43 -5.11 -8.65
N LEU A 40 -1.61 -4.60 -7.72
CA LEU A 40 -0.40 -3.85 -8.06
C LEU A 40 0.62 -4.74 -8.79
N ALA A 41 0.77 -5.99 -8.38
CA ALA A 41 1.63 -6.96 -9.03
C ALA A 41 1.15 -7.30 -10.44
N ASP A 42 -0.17 -7.51 -10.63
CA ASP A 42 -0.79 -7.75 -11.93
C ASP A 42 -0.61 -6.56 -12.90
N ASP A 43 -0.66 -5.34 -12.38
CA ASP A 43 -0.39 -4.10 -13.13
C ASP A 43 1.11 -3.86 -13.42
N GLY A 44 1.99 -4.73 -12.93
CA GLY A 44 3.45 -4.59 -13.05
C GLY A 44 4.00 -3.38 -12.30
N ALA A 45 3.30 -2.92 -11.25
CA ALA A 45 3.81 -1.89 -10.36
C ALA A 45 4.89 -2.51 -9.45
N LEU A 46 6.15 -2.19 -9.75
CA LEU A 46 7.29 -2.69 -9.01
C LEU A 46 7.62 -1.74 -7.86
N VAL A 47 7.68 -2.27 -6.63
CA VAL A 47 8.40 -1.66 -5.52
C VAL A 47 9.87 -1.67 -5.87
N LEU A 48 10.55 -0.54 -5.64
CA LEU A 48 11.96 -0.41 -5.90
C LEU A 48 12.72 -0.29 -4.58
N ASP A 49 13.89 -0.91 -4.49
CA ASP A 49 14.81 -0.72 -3.39
C ASP A 49 15.46 0.68 -3.44
N GLU A 50 16.33 0.96 -2.45
CA GLU A 50 17.05 2.24 -2.33
C GLU A 50 17.95 2.55 -3.55
N ASP A 51 18.33 1.53 -4.31
CA ASP A 51 19.15 1.63 -5.52
C ASP A 51 18.30 1.74 -6.81
N GLY A 52 16.96 1.68 -6.69
CA GLY A 52 16.03 1.78 -7.80
C GLY A 52 15.81 0.48 -8.58
N PHE A 53 16.21 -0.67 -8.02
CA PHE A 53 15.94 -1.99 -8.59
C PHE A 53 14.67 -2.60 -7.99
N PRO A 54 13.99 -3.53 -8.68
CA PRO A 54 12.84 -4.21 -8.10
C PRO A 54 13.20 -4.84 -6.75
N ALA A 55 12.54 -4.40 -5.69
CA ALA A 55 12.84 -4.85 -4.33
C ALA A 55 12.56 -6.35 -4.22
N GLN A 56 13.61 -7.13 -3.94
CA GLN A 56 13.44 -8.56 -3.69
C GLN A 56 12.96 -8.80 -2.26
N GLY A 57 11.88 -9.58 -2.13
CA GLY A 57 11.36 -9.98 -0.82
C GLY A 57 10.44 -8.95 -0.16
N ALA A 58 9.99 -7.93 -0.90
CA ALA A 58 9.00 -6.98 -0.41
C ALA A 58 7.71 -7.71 -0.01
N THR A 59 7.17 -7.37 1.17
CA THR A 59 5.88 -7.90 1.63
C THR A 59 4.72 -7.16 0.99
N ASP A 60 3.54 -7.79 0.95
CA ASP A 60 2.31 -7.14 0.47
C ASP A 60 2.03 -5.84 1.25
N ALA A 61 2.33 -5.84 2.56
CA ALA A 61 2.21 -4.67 3.42
C ALA A 61 3.17 -3.54 3.01
N GLU A 62 4.43 -3.86 2.71
CA GLU A 62 5.42 -2.88 2.22
C GLU A 62 5.02 -2.30 0.87
N VAL A 63 4.56 -3.14 -0.06
CA VAL A 63 4.09 -2.72 -1.39
C VAL A 63 2.93 -1.73 -1.30
N VAL A 64 1.93 -2.04 -0.46
CA VAL A 64 0.77 -1.17 -0.27
C VAL A 64 1.14 0.10 0.50
N ALA A 65 2.03 0.02 1.49
CA ALA A 65 2.50 1.18 2.24
C ALA A 65 3.23 2.19 1.34
N GLU A 66 4.11 1.73 0.44
CA GLU A 66 4.77 2.62 -0.52
C GLU A 66 3.80 3.24 -1.53
N ALA A 67 2.79 2.47 -1.98
CA ALA A 67 1.75 3.00 -2.85
C ALA A 67 0.93 4.10 -2.14
N LEU A 68 0.63 3.92 -0.85
CA LEU A 68 -0.03 4.92 -0.01
C LEU A 68 0.86 6.14 0.26
N ASP A 69 2.17 5.99 0.48
CA ASP A 69 3.08 7.14 0.64
C ASP A 69 3.13 7.97 -0.66
N ALA A 70 3.23 7.30 -1.80
CA ALA A 70 3.17 7.97 -3.10
C ALA A 70 1.83 8.68 -3.33
N TYR A 71 0.72 8.13 -2.84
CA TYR A 71 -0.60 8.74 -2.86
C TYR A 71 -0.69 9.96 -1.93
N ALA A 72 -0.22 9.85 -0.69
CA ALA A 72 -0.18 10.95 0.28
C ALA A 72 0.64 12.14 -0.25
N ARG A 73 1.79 11.89 -0.89
CA ARG A 73 2.59 12.95 -1.54
C ARG A 73 1.84 13.66 -2.66
N LEU A 74 1.01 12.95 -3.43
CA LEU A 74 0.17 13.56 -4.45
C LEU A 74 -0.93 14.42 -3.82
N LEU A 75 -1.58 13.94 -2.77
CA LEU A 75 -2.59 14.71 -2.03
C LEU A 75 -1.99 16.01 -1.47
N LEU A 76 -0.79 15.94 -0.89
CA LEU A 76 -0.05 17.12 -0.43
C LEU A 76 0.26 18.09 -1.57
N LEU A 77 0.63 17.59 -2.74
CA LEU A 77 0.87 18.43 -3.93
C LEU A 77 -0.40 19.18 -4.37
N PHE A 78 -1.58 18.59 -4.18
CA PHE A 78 -2.87 19.21 -4.48
C PHE A 78 -3.47 20.03 -3.33
N GLY A 79 -2.83 20.02 -2.15
CA GLY A 79 -3.28 20.76 -0.97
C GLY A 79 -4.34 20.03 -0.13
N GLU A 80 -4.58 18.74 -0.39
CA GLU A 80 -5.51 17.87 0.34
C GLU A 80 -4.82 17.33 1.62
N ILE A 81 -4.60 18.22 2.59
CA ILE A 81 -3.77 17.94 3.78
C ILE A 81 -4.42 16.89 4.70
N ASP A 82 -5.73 16.98 4.92
CA ASP A 82 -6.43 16.09 5.86
C ASP A 82 -6.42 14.64 5.34
N GLN A 83 -6.71 14.44 4.05
CA GLN A 83 -6.68 13.14 3.41
C GLN A 83 -5.27 12.57 3.32
N ALA A 84 -4.25 13.42 3.16
CA ALA A 84 -2.86 12.99 3.23
C ALA A 84 -2.50 12.49 4.63
N ALA A 85 -3.00 13.13 5.68
CA ALA A 85 -2.79 12.70 7.06
C ALA A 85 -3.49 11.36 7.35
N GLU A 86 -4.70 11.16 6.83
CA GLU A 86 -5.42 9.88 6.92
C GLU A 86 -4.65 8.75 6.23
N ALA A 87 -4.10 9.00 5.03
CA ALA A 87 -3.28 8.03 4.32
C ALA A 87 -2.02 7.64 5.11
N VAL A 88 -1.35 8.61 5.74
CA VAL A 88 -0.17 8.35 6.60
C VAL A 88 -0.55 7.53 7.85
N ALA A 89 -1.67 7.86 8.50
CA ALA A 89 -2.15 7.08 9.65
C ALA A 89 -2.47 5.61 9.27
N LEU A 90 -2.95 5.40 8.05
CA LEU A 90 -3.21 4.06 7.52
C LEU A 90 -1.92 3.27 7.24
N ILE A 91 -0.87 3.92 6.75
CA ILE A 91 0.47 3.32 6.61
C ILE A 91 0.98 2.82 7.96
N ASP A 92 0.87 3.63 9.02
CA ASP A 92 1.25 3.22 10.36
C ASP A 92 0.45 1.99 10.84
N ARG A 93 -0.84 1.94 10.49
CA ARG A 93 -1.73 0.82 10.82
C ARG A 93 -1.32 -0.47 10.09
N ILE A 94 -0.94 -0.37 8.82
CA ILE A 94 -0.44 -1.49 8.02
C ILE A 94 0.88 -2.02 8.58
N HIS A 95 1.82 -1.13 8.93
CA HIS A 95 3.07 -1.55 9.55
C HIS A 95 2.85 -2.25 10.91
N HIS A 96 1.88 -1.79 11.69
CA HIS A 96 1.50 -2.48 12.94
C HIS A 96 0.89 -3.87 12.71
N LEU A 97 0.25 -4.12 11.57
CA LEU A 97 -0.21 -5.46 11.21
C LEU A 97 0.96 -6.38 10.86
N ASP A 98 1.89 -5.90 10.03
CA ASP A 98 3.03 -6.67 9.55
C ASP A 98 4.03 -7.01 10.68
N GLN A 99 4.19 -6.11 11.65
CA GLN A 99 5.04 -6.33 12.83
C GLN A 99 4.44 -7.30 13.86
N ARG A 100 3.19 -7.74 13.70
CA ARG A 100 2.64 -8.77 14.58
C ARG A 100 3.28 -10.10 14.18
N PRO A 101 3.99 -10.78 15.10
CA PRO A 101 4.51 -12.10 14.79
C PRO A 101 3.32 -13.02 14.56
N ASP A 102 3.04 -13.34 13.29
CA ASP A 102 2.11 -14.41 12.99
C ASP A 102 2.73 -15.70 13.51
N ILE A 103 2.06 -16.30 14.49
CA ILE A 103 2.35 -17.64 15.02
C ILE A 103 1.89 -18.69 13.99
N ARG A 104 2.11 -18.42 12.70
CA ARG A 104 1.78 -19.28 11.56
C ARG A 104 2.88 -19.19 10.51
N GLY A 105 4.12 -19.41 10.92
CA GLY A 105 5.19 -19.46 9.93
C GLY A 105 6.58 -19.59 10.51
N LEU A 106 6.83 -20.63 11.31
CA LEU A 106 8.18 -21.21 11.36
C LEU A 106 8.59 -21.61 9.94
N ARG A 107 9.20 -20.69 9.18
CA ARG A 107 9.98 -21.03 8.01
C ARG A 107 11.27 -21.67 8.51
N ILE A 108 11.20 -23.00 8.61
CA ILE A 108 12.34 -23.90 8.71
C ILE A 108 13.14 -23.75 7.40
N LEU A 109 14.44 -23.49 7.59
CA LEU A 109 15.62 -23.77 6.75
C LEU A 109 15.46 -23.75 5.22
#